data_AF-A0A367LAZ0-F1
#
_entry.id   AF-A0A367LAZ0-F1
#
_cell.length_a   1.000
_cell.length_b   1.000
_cell.length_c   1.000
_cell.angle_alpha   90.00
_cell.angle_beta   90.00
_cell.angle_gamma   90.00
#
_symmetry.space_group_name_H-M   'P 1'
#
loop_
_entity.id
_entity.type
_entity.pdbx_description
1 polymer ?
#
loop_
_entity_poly.entity_id
_entity_poly.type
_entity_poly.pdbx_seq_one_letter_code
_entity_poly.pdbx_strand_id
1 'polypeptide(L)'
;MTEKNEPDSATTTNPTEPPPPINSQIPSTAETPAPLSKNALKRLRKQEEWEAGREERRRRRREKRIHRRQRRREEQRVGVVVADDDGDDDDDDDDDDDDDDDKGAAARATAAHPVAGTDNLNQEQVTMPAMVDKKKNKKQQQQQKIMPVAIVIDCDFESYMTDKEHISLASQLTRCYSANRQATCRAHLWMAGWQGKLRDRFRDVLGDQQRHWKAVGFAQGDYLVCADEARRRMTEQPASSPLEGPLAQSGSSAWVKDAEDNDDTSAPPLDEAHTDVVYLTSESPYTLQRLEPNAVYVVGGLVDRNREKGLCYRRARERGIRTARLPITQFMRMQSRRVLATNHVVEILLKWLECGDWGDAFLAVIPKRKGGSLIRDDDGQSSVRDEDHGHDEACKEEKTVQE
;
A
#
# COMPACT_ATOMS: atom_id res chain seq x y z
N MET A 1 -13.55 95.52 12.59
CA MET A 1 -13.17 96.80 11.94
C MET A 1 -12.65 96.41 10.56
N THR A 2 -13.53 96.45 9.53
CA THR A 2 -13.57 97.48 8.43
C THR A 2 -12.37 97.29 7.47
N GLU A 3 -12.44 97.09 6.15
CA GLU A 3 -13.30 97.57 5.04
C GLU A 3 -13.09 96.63 3.81
N LYS A 4 -14.13 96.25 3.03
CA LYS A 4 -14.58 96.80 1.72
C LYS A 4 -13.52 96.89 0.59
N ASN A 5 -13.63 96.10 -0.48
CA ASN A 5 -14.32 96.43 -1.76
C ASN A 5 -13.94 95.50 -2.94
N GLU A 6 -14.93 95.36 -3.82
CA GLU A 6 -15.12 94.60 -5.08
C GLU A 6 -14.44 95.29 -6.30
N PRO A 7 -14.46 94.74 -7.55
CA PRO A 7 -15.69 94.73 -8.37
C PRO A 7 -15.92 93.57 -9.40
N ASP A 8 -17.22 93.26 -9.57
CA ASP A 8 -18.05 92.96 -10.76
C ASP A 8 -17.60 92.11 -11.97
N SER A 9 -18.47 91.15 -12.36
CA SER A 9 -19.19 91.15 -13.66
C SER A 9 -20.07 89.90 -13.93
N ALA A 10 -21.40 90.12 -13.98
CA ALA A 10 -22.46 89.52 -14.83
C ALA A 10 -22.59 87.97 -14.97
N THR A 11 -23.61 87.31 -14.39
CA THR A 11 -25.01 87.11 -14.87
C THR A 11 -25.15 86.27 -16.15
N THR A 12 -25.67 85.04 -16.03
CA THR A 12 -26.80 84.52 -16.84
C THR A 12 -27.42 83.32 -16.13
N THR A 13 -28.67 83.49 -15.70
CA THR A 13 -29.58 82.46 -15.18
C THR A 13 -30.30 81.76 -16.33
N ASN A 14 -30.51 80.45 -16.24
CA ASN A 14 -31.69 79.80 -16.84
C ASN A 14 -32.19 78.65 -15.96
N PRO A 15 -33.51 78.40 -15.89
CA PRO A 15 -34.13 77.58 -14.86
C PRO A 15 -34.26 76.10 -15.23
N THR A 16 -34.28 75.29 -14.18
CA THR A 16 -34.46 73.84 -14.14
C THR A 16 -35.85 73.41 -14.64
N GLU A 17 -35.90 72.47 -15.58
CA GLU A 17 -37.11 71.74 -16.00
C GLU A 17 -37.05 70.29 -15.45
N PRO A 18 -38.17 69.72 -14.94
CA PRO A 18 -38.19 68.39 -14.33
C PRO A 18 -38.27 67.27 -15.39
N PRO A 19 -37.78 66.05 -15.10
CA PRO A 19 -37.76 64.96 -16.08
C PRO A 19 -39.17 64.32 -16.27
N PRO A 20 -39.50 63.85 -17.49
CA PRO A 20 -40.74 63.13 -17.75
C PRO A 20 -40.66 61.65 -17.35
N PRO A 21 -41.79 60.99 -17.05
CA PRO A 21 -41.80 59.56 -16.75
C PRO A 21 -41.92 58.74 -18.03
N ILE A 22 -41.06 57.74 -18.22
CA ILE A 22 -41.21 56.74 -19.28
C ILE A 22 -41.37 55.36 -18.63
N ASN A 23 -42.56 54.80 -18.87
CA ASN A 23 -42.92 53.41 -18.61
C ASN A 23 -42.64 52.57 -19.86
N SER A 24 -42.45 51.27 -19.62
CA SER A 24 -42.67 50.10 -20.50
C SER A 24 -41.54 49.59 -21.42
N GLN A 25 -41.02 48.43 -21.00
CA GLN A 25 -40.82 47.18 -21.76
C GLN A 25 -39.50 46.95 -22.56
N ILE A 26 -39.16 45.64 -22.62
CA ILE A 26 -38.17 44.89 -23.44
C ILE A 26 -36.89 44.44 -22.64
N PRO A 27 -36.36 43.20 -22.79
CA PRO A 27 -36.95 41.88 -22.51
C PRO A 27 -36.03 41.00 -21.62
N SER A 28 -36.51 39.83 -21.20
CA SER A 28 -35.70 38.77 -20.56
C SER A 28 -34.63 38.23 -21.53
N THR A 29 -33.35 38.58 -21.35
CA THR A 29 -32.24 37.87 -21.97
C THR A 29 -31.92 36.62 -21.16
N ALA A 30 -32.34 35.46 -21.69
CA ALA A 30 -31.80 34.17 -21.29
C ALA A 30 -30.30 34.14 -21.61
N GLU A 31 -29.47 33.90 -20.60
CA GLU A 31 -28.05 33.63 -20.76
C GLU A 31 -27.87 32.31 -21.51
N THR A 32 -27.48 32.38 -22.79
CA THR A 32 -26.97 31.22 -23.51
C THR A 32 -25.51 30.99 -23.05
N PRO A 33 -25.16 29.81 -22.52
CA PRO A 33 -23.78 29.53 -22.16
C PRO A 33 -22.89 29.57 -23.41
N ALA A 34 -21.74 30.23 -23.30
CA ALA A 34 -20.78 30.36 -24.38
C ALA A 34 -20.41 28.97 -24.96
N PRO A 35 -20.34 28.81 -26.29
CA PRO A 35 -20.06 27.52 -26.90
C PRO A 35 -18.69 27.00 -26.44
N LEU A 36 -18.64 25.74 -26.01
CA LEU A 36 -17.42 25.09 -25.53
C LEU A 36 -16.26 25.28 -26.53
N SER A 37 -15.08 25.58 -26.01
CA SER A 37 -13.85 25.67 -26.80
C SER A 37 -13.61 24.36 -27.58
N LYS A 38 -13.04 24.43 -28.79
CA LYS A 38 -12.71 23.25 -29.62
C LYS A 38 -11.92 22.17 -28.85
N ASN A 39 -11.11 22.59 -27.87
CA ASN A 39 -10.36 21.67 -27.01
C ASN A 39 -11.23 20.99 -25.93
N ALA A 40 -12.27 21.67 -25.45
CA ALA A 40 -13.21 21.10 -24.50
C ALA A 40 -14.14 20.06 -25.17
N LEU A 41 -14.63 20.33 -26.39
CA LEU A 41 -15.38 19.32 -27.17
C LEU A 41 -14.53 18.09 -27.50
N LYS A 42 -13.23 18.28 -27.82
CA LYS A 42 -12.32 17.16 -28.08
C LYS A 42 -12.10 16.28 -26.84
N ARG A 43 -12.04 16.89 -25.64
CA ARG A 43 -11.94 16.15 -24.38
C ARG A 43 -13.22 15.40 -24.06
N LEU A 44 -14.38 16.02 -24.27
CA LEU A 44 -15.69 15.40 -24.05
C LEU A 44 -15.88 14.18 -24.97
N ARG A 45 -15.59 14.35 -26.26
CA ARG A 45 -15.68 13.26 -27.24
C ARG A 45 -14.74 12.10 -26.91
N LYS A 46 -13.51 12.39 -26.47
CA LYS A 46 -12.56 11.36 -26.05
C LYS A 46 -13.04 10.62 -24.79
N GLN A 47 -13.73 11.32 -23.88
CA GLN A 47 -14.31 10.74 -22.68
C GLN A 47 -15.53 9.86 -23.02
N GLU A 48 -16.41 10.30 -23.91
CA GLU A 48 -17.54 9.51 -24.41
C GLU A 48 -17.06 8.25 -25.15
N GLU A 49 -16.03 8.36 -26.00
CA GLU A 49 -15.40 7.21 -26.66
C GLU A 49 -14.76 6.25 -25.65
N TRP A 50 -14.20 6.77 -24.55
CA TRP A 50 -13.65 5.97 -23.46
C TRP A 50 -14.73 5.23 -22.66
N GLU A 51 -15.82 5.92 -22.30
CA GLU A 51 -16.97 5.39 -21.57
C GLU A 51 -17.74 4.37 -22.41
N ALA A 52 -17.92 4.61 -23.71
CA ALA A 52 -18.56 3.66 -24.63
C ALA A 52 -17.79 2.33 -24.75
N GLY A 53 -16.45 2.35 -24.61
CA GLY A 53 -15.61 1.16 -24.62
C GLY A 53 -15.56 0.39 -23.29
N ARG A 54 -16.15 0.93 -22.21
CA ARG A 54 -16.04 0.37 -20.85
C ARG A 54 -16.60 -1.05 -20.73
N GLU A 55 -17.80 -1.29 -21.23
CA GLU A 55 -18.44 -2.61 -21.14
C GLU A 55 -17.68 -3.67 -21.93
N GLU A 56 -17.15 -3.32 -23.10
CA GLU A 56 -16.34 -4.22 -23.91
C GLU A 56 -15.01 -4.57 -23.21
N ARG A 57 -14.35 -3.59 -22.61
CA ARG A 57 -13.15 -3.83 -21.77
C ARG A 57 -13.47 -4.77 -20.61
N ARG A 58 -14.59 -4.55 -19.90
CA ARG A 58 -15.06 -5.43 -18.81
C ARG A 58 -15.34 -6.85 -19.29
N ARG A 59 -16.01 -7.01 -20.43
CA ARG A 59 -16.28 -8.32 -21.05
C ARG A 59 -14.99 -9.05 -21.42
N ARG A 60 -14.05 -8.36 -22.07
CA ARG A 60 -12.73 -8.91 -22.44
C ARG A 60 -11.92 -9.37 -21.22
N ARG A 61 -11.92 -8.58 -20.14
CA ARG A 61 -11.28 -8.95 -18.86
C ARG A 61 -11.94 -10.19 -18.24
N ARG A 62 -13.28 -10.29 -18.26
CA ARG A 62 -14.04 -11.44 -17.73
C ARG A 62 -13.78 -12.71 -18.54
N GLU A 63 -13.79 -12.62 -19.86
CA GLU A 63 -13.50 -13.73 -20.78
C GLU A 63 -12.06 -14.23 -20.59
N LYS A 64 -11.07 -13.34 -20.51
CA LYS A 64 -9.67 -13.71 -20.19
C LYS A 64 -9.56 -14.45 -18.85
N ARG A 65 -10.27 -13.99 -17.81
CA ARG A 65 -10.26 -14.65 -16.48
C ARG A 65 -10.91 -16.03 -16.51
N ILE A 66 -12.01 -16.18 -17.24
CA ILE A 66 -12.68 -17.48 -17.43
C ILE A 66 -11.76 -18.42 -18.20
N HIS A 67 -11.15 -17.95 -19.28
CA HIS A 67 -10.21 -18.73 -20.08
C HIS A 67 -8.99 -19.18 -19.26
N ARG A 68 -8.36 -18.29 -18.49
CA ARG A 68 -7.25 -18.63 -17.58
C ARG A 68 -7.67 -19.68 -16.55
N ARG A 69 -8.87 -19.56 -15.99
CA ARG A 69 -9.43 -20.53 -15.02
C ARG A 69 -9.76 -21.88 -15.65
N GLN A 70 -10.26 -21.89 -16.89
CA GLN A 70 -10.50 -23.11 -17.66
C GLN A 70 -9.19 -23.81 -18.00
N ARG A 71 -8.19 -23.06 -18.47
CA ARG A 71 -6.84 -23.58 -18.77
C ARG A 71 -6.22 -24.22 -17.53
N ARG A 72 -6.22 -23.53 -16.39
CA ARG A 72 -5.71 -24.07 -15.11
C ARG A 72 -6.48 -25.29 -14.61
N ARG A 73 -7.79 -25.37 -14.85
CA ARG A 73 -8.62 -26.52 -14.47
C ARG A 73 -8.37 -27.72 -15.39
N GLU A 74 -8.10 -27.49 -16.66
CA GLU A 74 -7.74 -28.53 -17.62
C GLU A 74 -6.30 -29.03 -17.40
N GLU A 75 -5.35 -28.13 -17.16
CA GLU A 75 -3.98 -28.45 -16.76
C GLU A 75 -3.97 -29.33 -15.48
N GLN A 76 -4.80 -28.98 -14.48
CA GLN A 76 -5.01 -29.81 -13.28
C GLN A 76 -5.71 -31.15 -13.55
N ARG A 77 -6.54 -31.24 -14.59
CA ARG A 77 -7.23 -32.50 -14.98
C ARG A 77 -6.29 -33.46 -15.71
N VAL A 78 -5.34 -32.93 -16.48
CA VAL A 78 -4.40 -33.70 -17.30
C VAL A 78 -3.13 -34.09 -16.51
N GLY A 79 -2.98 -33.61 -15.27
CA GLY A 79 -1.91 -34.04 -14.36
C GLY A 79 -0.53 -33.50 -14.72
N VAL A 80 -0.45 -32.42 -15.52
CA VAL A 80 0.81 -31.74 -15.84
C VAL A 80 1.11 -30.76 -14.70
N VAL A 81 2.11 -31.07 -13.89
CA VAL A 81 2.67 -30.15 -12.90
C VAL A 81 3.65 -29.23 -13.64
N VAL A 82 3.18 -28.04 -14.03
CA VAL A 82 4.07 -26.95 -14.45
C VAL A 82 4.37 -26.11 -13.21
N ALA A 83 5.66 -25.87 -12.95
CA ALA A 83 6.12 -24.99 -11.88
C ALA A 83 5.48 -23.60 -12.02
N ASP A 84 5.07 -23.01 -10.90
CA ASP A 84 4.43 -21.70 -10.84
C ASP A 84 5.35 -20.61 -11.41
N ASP A 85 5.15 -20.28 -12.69
CA ASP A 85 5.64 -19.07 -13.35
C ASP A 85 4.58 -17.98 -13.15
N ASP A 86 4.61 -17.36 -11.96
CA ASP A 86 3.83 -16.16 -11.63
C ASP A 86 4.47 -14.93 -12.30
N GLY A 87 4.46 -14.94 -13.64
CA GLY A 87 4.62 -13.74 -14.45
C GLY A 87 3.34 -12.91 -14.39
N ASP A 88 3.29 -11.99 -13.42
CA ASP A 88 2.43 -10.80 -13.45
C ASP A 88 2.79 -9.97 -14.70
N ASP A 89 2.08 -10.19 -15.81
CA ASP A 89 1.84 -9.17 -16.85
C ASP A 89 0.48 -8.50 -16.53
N ASP A 90 0.39 -7.89 -15.35
CA ASP A 90 -0.68 -6.98 -14.94
C ASP A 90 -0.14 -5.52 -14.88
N ASP A 91 0.78 -5.18 -15.79
CA ASP A 91 1.09 -3.78 -16.12
C ASP A 91 0.28 -3.38 -17.38
N ASP A 92 -0.42 -2.25 -17.25
CA ASP A 92 -1.22 -1.54 -18.25
C ASP A 92 -2.64 -2.07 -18.55
N ASP A 93 -3.61 -1.65 -17.74
CA ASP A 93 -4.92 -1.18 -18.23
C ASP A 93 -5.73 -0.56 -17.07
N ASP A 94 -5.51 0.74 -16.86
CA ASP A 94 -6.47 1.79 -16.51
C ASP A 94 -7.73 1.47 -15.67
N ASP A 95 -7.85 2.27 -14.59
CA ASP A 95 -9.04 2.96 -14.06
C ASP A 95 -10.41 2.47 -14.61
N ASP A 96 -11.17 1.74 -13.79
CA ASP A 96 -12.65 1.70 -13.83
C ASP A 96 -13.16 0.88 -12.61
N ASP A 97 -12.90 1.40 -11.39
CA ASP A 97 -13.70 1.07 -10.20
C ASP A 97 -15.07 1.72 -10.39
N ASP A 98 -16.08 0.91 -10.72
CA ASP A 98 -17.50 1.21 -10.52
C ASP A 98 -18.14 -0.12 -10.11
N ASP A 99 -18.14 -0.34 -8.79
CA ASP A 99 -18.95 -1.33 -8.08
C ASP A 99 -20.39 -0.81 -8.04
N ASP A 100 -21.33 -1.55 -8.65
CA ASP A 100 -22.76 -1.40 -8.35
C ASP A 100 -23.28 -2.73 -7.77
N ASP A 101 -23.61 -2.65 -6.49
CA ASP A 101 -24.36 -3.61 -5.69
C ASP A 101 -25.78 -3.78 -6.25
N ASP A 102 -26.14 -4.98 -6.71
CA ASP A 102 -27.55 -5.38 -6.85
C ASP A 102 -27.96 -6.27 -5.67
N LYS A 103 -28.71 -5.65 -4.74
CA LYS A 103 -29.48 -6.33 -3.70
C LYS A 103 -30.93 -6.37 -4.12
N GLY A 104 -31.55 -7.56 -4.17
CA GLY A 104 -32.98 -7.63 -3.90
C GLY A 104 -33.72 -8.93 -4.28
N ALA A 105 -34.51 -9.38 -3.30
CA ALA A 105 -35.76 -10.15 -3.42
C ALA A 105 -35.64 -11.67 -3.64
N ALA A 106 -36.46 -12.54 -3.06
CA ALA A 106 -37.45 -12.44 -2.00
C ALA A 106 -37.82 -13.88 -1.59
N ALA A 107 -38.15 -14.08 -0.32
CA ALA A 107 -38.73 -15.32 0.20
C ALA A 107 -40.13 -15.56 -0.38
N ARG A 108 -40.46 -16.81 -0.70
CA ARG A 108 -41.84 -17.27 -0.67
C ARG A 108 -41.93 -18.75 -0.31
N ALA A 109 -42.49 -19.00 0.86
CA ALA A 109 -42.89 -20.31 1.35
C ALA A 109 -44.30 -20.65 0.84
N THR A 110 -44.55 -21.91 0.49
CA THR A 110 -45.88 -22.52 0.50
C THR A 110 -45.76 -23.98 0.92
N ALA A 111 -46.49 -24.35 1.97
CA ALA A 111 -46.64 -25.70 2.49
C ALA A 111 -47.93 -26.34 1.95
N ALA A 112 -47.93 -27.66 1.74
CA ALA A 112 -49.09 -28.54 1.88
C ALA A 112 -48.66 -30.02 1.88
N HIS A 113 -49.20 -30.80 2.82
CA HIS A 113 -49.00 -32.24 3.05
C HIS A 113 -50.12 -33.10 2.34
N PRO A 114 -50.42 -34.37 2.71
CA PRO A 114 -50.00 -35.60 1.99
C PRO A 114 -51.16 -36.58 1.68
N VAL A 115 -51.08 -37.52 0.73
CA VAL A 115 -51.92 -38.75 0.79
C VAL A 115 -51.29 -39.94 0.04
N ALA A 116 -51.65 -41.14 0.51
CA ALA A 116 -51.04 -42.46 0.37
C ALA A 116 -51.46 -43.31 -0.86
N GLY A 117 -50.78 -44.47 -1.01
CA GLY A 117 -51.17 -45.67 -1.77
C GLY A 117 -50.74 -45.66 -3.25
N THR A 118 -50.27 -46.73 -3.90
CA THR A 118 -50.13 -48.17 -3.63
C THR A 118 -49.26 -48.77 -4.75
N ASP A 119 -48.54 -49.86 -4.43
CA ASP A 119 -48.13 -51.00 -5.26
C ASP A 119 -47.31 -50.86 -6.56
N ASN A 120 -46.05 -51.33 -6.43
CA ASN A 120 -45.43 -52.44 -7.17
C ASN A 120 -45.25 -52.32 -8.71
N LEU A 121 -44.00 -52.34 -9.18
CA LEU A 121 -43.42 -53.44 -9.96
C LEU A 121 -42.00 -53.12 -10.46
N ASN A 122 -41.11 -54.06 -10.16
CA ASN A 122 -39.77 -54.36 -10.70
C ASN A 122 -39.36 -53.68 -12.03
N GLN A 123 -38.22 -52.98 -12.02
CA GLN A 123 -37.33 -52.93 -13.19
C GLN A 123 -35.87 -52.76 -12.77
N GLU A 124 -35.03 -53.63 -13.31
CA GLU A 124 -33.63 -53.89 -12.98
C GLU A 124 -32.74 -52.64 -13.03
N GLN A 125 -32.07 -52.34 -11.91
CA GLN A 125 -31.00 -51.34 -11.88
C GLN A 125 -29.64 -52.01 -12.09
N VAL A 126 -29.04 -51.64 -13.21
CA VAL A 126 -27.62 -51.76 -13.53
C VAL A 126 -26.78 -51.18 -12.37
N THR A 127 -25.91 -52.00 -11.80
CA THR A 127 -24.97 -51.59 -10.75
C THR A 127 -23.94 -50.60 -11.30
N MET A 128 -24.10 -49.32 -10.92
CA MET A 128 -23.06 -48.30 -11.08
C MET A 128 -21.92 -48.58 -10.08
N PRO A 129 -20.65 -48.41 -10.46
CA PRO A 129 -19.53 -48.57 -9.53
C PRO A 129 -19.55 -47.47 -8.46
N ALA A 130 -19.21 -47.88 -7.24
CA ALA A 130 -19.21 -47.06 -6.04
C ALA A 130 -18.56 -45.68 -6.26
N MET A 131 -19.27 -44.64 -5.84
CA MET A 131 -18.74 -43.29 -5.73
C MET A 131 -17.53 -43.31 -4.81
N VAL A 132 -16.35 -43.05 -5.38
CA VAL A 132 -15.13 -42.77 -4.63
C VAL A 132 -15.40 -41.53 -3.78
N ASP A 133 -15.49 -41.73 -2.46
CA ASP A 133 -15.57 -40.66 -1.48
C ASP A 133 -14.45 -39.65 -1.73
N LYS A 134 -14.81 -38.49 -2.27
CA LYS A 134 -13.94 -37.32 -2.32
C LYS A 134 -13.70 -36.86 -0.89
N LYS A 135 -12.72 -37.47 -0.22
CA LYS A 135 -12.09 -36.92 0.98
C LYS A 135 -11.63 -35.51 0.61
N LYS A 136 -12.43 -34.51 1.01
CA LYS A 136 -12.02 -33.11 0.99
C LYS A 136 -10.71 -33.04 1.76
N ASN A 137 -9.64 -32.69 1.06
CA ASN A 137 -8.33 -32.49 1.63
C ASN A 137 -8.42 -31.28 2.58
N LYS A 138 -8.83 -31.54 3.82
CA LYS A 138 -8.89 -30.54 4.88
C LYS A 138 -7.42 -30.28 5.24
N LYS A 139 -6.78 -29.31 4.57
CA LYS A 139 -5.48 -28.79 5.01
C LYS A 139 -5.62 -28.60 6.52
N GLN A 140 -4.83 -29.32 7.31
CA GLN A 140 -4.78 -29.09 8.75
C GLN A 140 -4.44 -27.62 8.92
N GLN A 141 -5.40 -26.83 9.40
CA GLN A 141 -5.17 -25.42 9.70
C GLN A 141 -4.16 -25.41 10.84
N GLN A 142 -2.91 -25.10 10.52
CA GLN A 142 -1.88 -24.90 11.52
C GLN A 142 -2.35 -23.76 12.43
N GLN A 143 -2.34 -24.00 13.74
CA GLN A 143 -2.87 -23.05 14.72
C GLN A 143 -2.05 -21.75 14.67
N GLN A 144 -2.72 -20.61 14.51
CA GLN A 144 -2.05 -19.30 14.52
C GLN A 144 -1.63 -18.93 15.95
N LYS A 145 -0.36 -18.54 16.13
CA LYS A 145 0.23 -18.05 17.37
C LYS A 145 0.38 -16.52 17.30
N ILE A 146 0.05 -15.82 18.38
CA ILE A 146 0.40 -14.41 18.53
C ILE A 146 1.76 -14.32 19.23
N MET A 147 2.68 -13.57 18.63
CA MET A 147 4.04 -13.41 19.10
C MET A 147 4.14 -12.14 19.94
N PRO A 148 4.98 -12.11 21.00
CA PRO A 148 5.21 -10.92 21.80
C PRO A 148 6.15 -9.96 21.06
N VAL A 149 5.74 -9.50 19.88
CA VAL A 149 6.46 -8.53 19.06
C VAL A 149 5.41 -7.61 18.45
N ALA A 150 5.65 -6.31 18.53
CA ALA A 150 4.81 -5.32 17.86
C ALA A 150 5.48 -4.80 16.60
N ILE A 151 4.66 -4.55 15.58
CA ILE A 151 5.05 -3.86 14.36
C ILE A 151 4.18 -2.60 14.26
N VAL A 152 4.81 -1.43 14.37
CA VAL A 152 4.15 -0.13 14.20
C VAL A 152 4.48 0.40 12.82
N ILE A 153 3.48 0.81 12.06
CA ILE A 153 3.67 1.53 10.80
C ILE A 153 3.46 3.03 11.07
N ASP A 154 4.53 3.81 11.01
CA ASP A 154 4.52 5.26 11.21
C ASP A 154 3.95 5.94 9.96
N CYS A 155 2.70 6.39 9.99
CA CYS A 155 2.04 7.02 8.83
C CYS A 155 2.10 8.56 8.88
N ASP A 156 2.87 9.16 9.79
CA ASP A 156 2.97 10.61 9.96
C ASP A 156 3.94 11.26 8.96
N PHE A 157 3.71 10.97 7.67
CA PHE A 157 4.54 11.42 6.54
C PHE A 157 3.73 12.09 5.43
N GLU A 158 2.52 12.56 5.74
CA GLU A 158 1.57 13.02 4.74
C GLU A 158 2.11 14.13 3.81
N SER A 159 2.87 15.07 4.37
CA SER A 159 3.49 16.18 3.64
C SER A 159 4.58 15.77 2.65
N TYR A 160 5.10 14.54 2.76
CA TYR A 160 6.18 14.03 1.91
C TYR A 160 5.69 13.19 0.74
N MET A 161 4.37 12.98 0.62
CA MET A 161 3.76 12.12 -0.39
C MET A 161 2.76 12.87 -1.26
N THR A 162 2.79 12.56 -2.56
CA THR A 162 1.74 12.93 -3.51
C THR A 162 0.46 12.14 -3.24
N ASP A 163 -0.68 12.58 -3.79
CA ASP A 163 -1.94 11.85 -3.62
C ASP A 163 -1.87 10.42 -4.19
N LYS A 164 -1.13 10.20 -5.28
CA LYS A 164 -0.88 8.86 -5.84
C LYS A 164 -0.06 7.98 -4.89
N GLU A 165 0.93 8.56 -4.23
CA GLU A 165 1.75 7.86 -3.23
C GLU A 165 0.92 7.51 -1.98
N HIS A 166 0.00 8.38 -1.56
CA HIS A 166 -0.99 8.10 -0.50
C HIS A 166 -1.92 6.94 -0.83
N ILE A 167 -2.40 6.88 -2.09
CA ILE A 167 -3.19 5.74 -2.58
C ILE A 167 -2.38 4.44 -2.48
N SER A 168 -1.11 4.49 -2.89
CA SER A 168 -0.19 3.35 -2.79
C SER A 168 0.04 2.93 -1.34
N LEU A 169 0.25 3.88 -0.43
CA LEU A 169 0.40 3.61 1.00
C LEU A 169 -0.83 2.90 1.57
N ALA A 170 -2.04 3.41 1.29
CA ALA A 170 -3.28 2.77 1.76
C ALA A 170 -3.42 1.31 1.29
N SER A 171 -3.06 1.03 0.04
CA SER A 171 -2.99 -0.33 -0.50
C SER A 171 -1.92 -1.18 0.20
N GLN A 172 -0.76 -0.60 0.51
CA GLN A 172 0.30 -1.29 1.29
C GLN A 172 -0.16 -1.62 2.72
N LEU A 173 -0.85 -0.72 3.41
CA LEU A 173 -1.39 -0.99 4.76
C LEU A 173 -2.41 -2.14 4.75
N THR A 174 -3.25 -2.19 3.71
CA THR A 174 -4.21 -3.28 3.49
C THR A 174 -3.48 -4.62 3.27
N ARG A 175 -2.36 -4.62 2.56
CA ARG A 175 -1.49 -5.79 2.41
C ARG A 175 -0.83 -6.20 3.72
N CYS A 176 -0.28 -5.24 4.50
CA CYS A 176 0.29 -5.51 5.83
C CYS A 176 -0.71 -6.21 6.74
N TYR A 177 -1.95 -5.69 6.83
CA TYR A 177 -3.00 -6.32 7.62
C TYR A 177 -3.33 -7.73 7.11
N SER A 178 -3.49 -7.88 5.79
CA SER A 178 -3.82 -9.17 5.18
C SER A 178 -2.72 -10.22 5.44
N ALA A 179 -1.44 -9.83 5.33
CA ALA A 179 -0.29 -10.68 5.63
C ALA A 179 -0.28 -11.09 7.11
N ASN A 180 -0.41 -10.14 8.03
CA ASN A 180 -0.43 -10.44 9.47
C ASN A 180 -1.63 -11.33 9.85
N ARG A 181 -2.80 -11.13 9.23
CA ARG A 181 -3.99 -11.96 9.47
C ARG A 181 -3.79 -13.41 9.00
N GLN A 182 -3.00 -13.62 7.95
CA GLN A 182 -2.76 -14.94 7.36
C GLN A 182 -1.53 -15.65 7.94
N ALA A 183 -0.62 -14.91 8.59
CA ALA A 183 0.59 -15.46 9.17
C ALA A 183 0.29 -16.53 10.23
N THR A 184 1.15 -17.55 10.31
CA THR A 184 1.10 -18.56 11.37
C THR A 184 1.63 -17.97 12.67
N CYS A 185 2.64 -17.09 12.59
CA CYS A 185 3.16 -16.28 13.68
C CYS A 185 2.77 -14.82 13.45
N ARG A 186 1.76 -14.33 14.18
CA ARG A 186 1.23 -12.97 14.05
C ARG A 186 1.92 -12.02 15.00
N ALA A 187 2.18 -10.80 14.55
CA ALA A 187 2.63 -9.70 15.39
C ALA A 187 1.45 -8.84 15.87
N HIS A 188 1.67 -8.05 16.92
CA HIS A 188 0.78 -6.96 17.29
C HIS A 188 0.96 -5.81 16.29
N LEU A 189 0.05 -5.69 15.30
CA LEU A 189 0.15 -4.69 14.24
C LEU A 189 -0.54 -3.37 14.63
N TRP A 190 0.13 -2.25 14.40
CA TRP A 190 -0.34 -0.90 14.73
C TRP A 190 -0.08 0.10 13.62
N MET A 191 -0.99 1.07 13.46
CA MET A 191 -0.85 2.20 12.55
C MET A 191 -0.77 3.48 13.38
N ALA A 192 0.38 4.17 13.36
CA ALA A 192 0.56 5.47 14.00
C ALA A 192 0.28 6.61 13.02
N GLY A 193 0.01 7.81 13.54
CA GLY A 193 -0.32 8.97 12.72
C GLY A 193 -1.61 8.77 11.90
N TRP A 194 -2.59 8.06 12.46
CA TRP A 194 -3.85 7.73 11.78
C TRP A 194 -4.78 8.95 11.67
N GLN A 195 -4.45 9.85 10.74
CA GLN A 195 -5.13 11.12 10.52
C GLN A 195 -5.04 11.56 9.05
N GLY A 196 -5.54 12.76 8.76
CA GLY A 196 -5.40 13.41 7.46
C GLY A 196 -5.98 12.65 6.27
N LYS A 197 -5.37 12.84 5.11
CA LYS A 197 -5.74 12.25 3.82
C LYS A 197 -5.77 10.72 3.86
N LEU A 198 -4.84 10.10 4.58
CA LEU A 198 -4.79 8.64 4.68
C LEU A 198 -6.03 8.09 5.39
N ARG A 199 -6.38 8.64 6.56
CA ARG A 199 -7.59 8.25 7.30
C ARG A 199 -8.84 8.52 6.47
N ASP A 200 -8.92 9.70 5.87
CA ASP A 200 -10.09 10.10 5.10
C ASP A 200 -10.27 9.21 3.85
N ARG A 201 -9.18 8.78 3.19
CA ARG A 201 -9.25 7.77 2.12
C ARG A 201 -9.86 6.44 2.59
N PHE A 202 -9.45 5.96 3.75
CA PHE A 202 -10.01 4.71 4.30
C PHE A 202 -11.50 4.85 4.60
N ARG A 203 -11.92 6.01 5.12
CA ARG A 203 -13.32 6.32 5.38
C ARG A 203 -14.15 6.42 4.10
N ASP A 204 -13.71 7.26 3.17
CA ASP A 204 -14.54 7.72 2.06
C ASP A 204 -14.44 6.81 0.83
N VAL A 205 -13.25 6.27 0.54
CA VAL A 205 -12.99 5.48 -0.68
C VAL A 205 -13.01 4.00 -0.41
N LEU A 206 -12.44 3.56 0.72
CA LEU A 206 -12.32 2.13 1.05
C LEU A 206 -13.48 1.61 1.92
N GLY A 207 -14.58 2.36 2.01
CA GLY A 207 -15.81 1.95 2.68
C GLY A 207 -15.62 1.65 4.17
N ASP A 208 -14.68 2.31 4.84
CA ASP A 208 -14.39 2.12 6.25
C ASP A 208 -14.06 0.65 6.63
N GLN A 209 -13.54 -0.13 5.66
CA GLN A 209 -13.27 -1.57 5.84
C GLN A 209 -12.36 -1.89 7.04
N GLN A 210 -11.46 -0.97 7.39
CA GLN A 210 -10.52 -1.10 8.50
C GLN A 210 -11.23 -1.19 9.86
N ARG A 211 -12.45 -0.68 9.99
CA ARG A 211 -13.26 -0.84 11.22
C ARG A 211 -13.61 -2.30 11.53
N HIS A 212 -13.58 -3.15 10.52
CA HIS A 212 -13.85 -4.58 10.63
C HIS A 212 -12.56 -5.40 10.82
N TRP A 213 -11.39 -4.75 10.81
CA TRP A 213 -10.13 -5.44 10.97
C TRP A 213 -9.95 -5.89 12.41
N LYS A 214 -9.50 -7.13 12.59
CA LYS A 214 -9.31 -7.75 13.90
C LYS A 214 -7.83 -7.76 14.24
N ALA A 215 -7.53 -7.54 15.52
CA ALA A 215 -6.17 -7.62 16.03
C ALA A 215 -5.15 -6.67 15.37
N VAL A 216 -5.63 -5.49 14.97
CA VAL A 216 -4.82 -4.33 14.57
C VAL A 216 -5.22 -3.14 15.42
N GLY A 217 -4.31 -2.21 15.67
CA GLY A 217 -4.58 -0.95 16.36
C GLY A 217 -4.30 0.28 15.50
N PHE A 218 -4.95 1.38 15.84
CA PHE A 218 -4.80 2.67 15.16
C PHE A 218 -4.67 3.76 16.23
N ALA A 219 -3.63 4.59 16.16
CA ALA A 219 -3.48 5.76 17.02
C ALA A 219 -3.34 7.03 16.17
N GLN A 220 -3.98 8.11 16.61
CA GLN A 220 -3.80 9.43 15.99
C GLN A 220 -2.45 10.05 16.34
N GLY A 221 -1.89 9.70 17.52
CA GLY A 221 -0.56 10.13 17.94
C GLY A 221 0.56 9.52 17.11
N ASP A 222 1.78 9.95 17.39
CA ASP A 222 2.97 9.46 16.71
C ASP A 222 3.31 8.00 17.06
N TYR A 223 4.41 7.51 16.47
CA TYR A 223 4.83 6.13 16.63
C TYR A 223 5.17 5.72 18.06
N LEU A 224 5.53 6.65 18.96
CA LEU A 224 5.81 6.34 20.37
C LEU A 224 4.51 6.13 21.15
N VAL A 225 3.49 6.96 20.91
CA VAL A 225 2.14 6.72 21.46
C VAL A 225 1.61 5.35 21.02
N CYS A 226 1.84 4.99 19.76
CA CYS A 226 1.51 3.65 19.25
C CYS A 226 2.35 2.55 19.92
N ALA A 227 3.62 2.79 20.18
CA ALA A 227 4.51 1.83 20.83
C ALA A 227 4.06 1.53 22.27
N ASP A 228 3.69 2.56 23.04
CA ASP A 228 3.16 2.41 24.40
C ASP A 228 1.88 1.58 24.43
N GLU A 229 0.96 1.87 23.52
CA GLU A 229 -0.29 1.13 23.41
C GLU A 229 -0.07 -0.32 22.92
N ALA A 230 0.90 -0.53 22.02
CA ALA A 230 1.29 -1.86 21.60
C ALA A 230 1.89 -2.67 22.76
N ARG A 231 2.74 -2.05 23.57
CA ARG A 231 3.32 -2.62 24.79
C ARG A 231 2.22 -3.02 25.77
N ARG A 232 1.27 -2.13 26.06
CA ARG A 232 0.09 -2.41 26.90
C ARG A 232 -0.67 -3.64 26.40
N ARG A 233 -0.93 -3.71 25.09
CA ARG A 233 -1.66 -4.83 24.49
C ARG A 233 -0.89 -6.15 24.56
N MET A 234 0.43 -6.14 24.42
CA MET A 234 1.26 -7.35 24.58
C MET A 234 1.23 -7.85 26.03
N THR A 235 1.20 -6.95 27.02
CA THR A 235 1.05 -7.31 28.44
C THR A 235 -0.32 -7.91 28.76
N GLU A 236 -1.39 -7.36 28.19
CA GLU A 236 -2.77 -7.83 28.42
C GLU A 236 -3.11 -9.14 27.69
N GLN A 237 -2.42 -9.41 26.58
CA GLN A 237 -2.59 -10.62 25.77
C GLN A 237 -1.25 -11.37 25.72
N PRO A 238 -0.77 -11.90 26.87
CA PRO A 238 0.49 -12.60 26.90
C PRO A 238 0.44 -13.81 25.97
N ALA A 239 1.58 -14.14 25.36
CA ALA A 239 1.69 -15.28 24.47
C ALA A 239 1.16 -16.56 25.16
N SER A 240 0.36 -17.35 24.45
CA SER A 240 -0.33 -18.54 24.99
C SER A 240 0.61 -19.70 25.38
N SER A 241 1.91 -19.53 25.17
CA SER A 241 2.94 -20.55 25.35
C SER A 241 4.26 -19.87 25.73
N PRO A 242 5.22 -20.59 26.34
CA PRO A 242 6.57 -20.07 26.54
C PRO A 242 7.15 -19.48 25.23
N LEU A 243 8.14 -18.59 25.38
CA LEU A 243 8.94 -18.15 24.24
C LEU A 243 9.56 -19.39 23.60
N GLU A 244 9.10 -19.69 22.38
CA GLU A 244 9.52 -20.85 21.58
C GLU A 244 9.86 -20.34 20.18
N GLY A 245 10.68 -21.11 19.46
CA GLY A 245 11.09 -20.77 18.10
C GLY A 245 12.14 -19.64 18.07
N PRO A 246 12.15 -18.82 17.01
CA PRO A 246 13.23 -17.85 16.76
C PRO A 246 13.46 -16.85 17.90
N LEU A 247 12.40 -16.45 18.62
CA LEU A 247 12.48 -15.48 19.72
C LEU A 247 13.06 -16.07 21.02
N ALA A 248 13.20 -17.38 21.14
CA ALA A 248 13.79 -18.02 22.33
C ALA A 248 15.33 -17.96 22.33
N GLN A 249 15.95 -17.56 21.22
CA GLN A 249 17.39 -17.48 21.10
C GLN A 249 17.96 -16.33 21.96
N SER A 250 18.74 -16.68 22.99
CA SER A 250 19.54 -15.75 23.78
C SER A 250 21.03 -16.09 23.59
N GLY A 251 21.87 -15.14 23.18
CA GLY A 251 23.32 -15.40 23.14
C GLY A 251 24.17 -14.42 22.33
N SER A 252 23.59 -13.74 21.34
CA SER A 252 24.26 -12.68 20.57
C SER A 252 23.51 -11.36 20.68
N SER A 253 24.17 -10.24 20.37
CA SER A 253 23.48 -8.94 20.24
C SER A 253 22.43 -9.03 19.12
N ALA A 254 21.24 -8.44 19.33
CA ALA A 254 20.21 -8.44 18.29
C ALA A 254 20.53 -7.49 17.12
N TRP A 255 21.57 -6.67 17.27
CA TRP A 255 22.12 -5.81 16.22
C TRP A 255 23.64 -5.72 16.33
N VAL A 256 24.30 -5.45 15.21
CA VAL A 256 25.74 -5.22 15.13
C VAL A 256 25.97 -3.83 14.53
N LYS A 257 26.85 -3.03 15.14
CA LYS A 257 27.29 -1.76 14.56
C LYS A 257 28.28 -2.06 13.43
N ASP A 258 28.04 -1.49 12.27
CA ASP A 258 28.93 -1.67 11.13
C ASP A 258 30.22 -0.86 11.36
N ALA A 259 31.37 -1.44 10.98
CA ALA A 259 32.69 -0.93 11.38
C ALA A 259 33.07 0.43 10.76
N GLU A 260 32.37 0.87 9.72
CA GLU A 260 32.74 2.04 8.90
C GLU A 260 31.95 3.31 9.23
N ASP A 261 30.95 3.25 10.11
CA ASP A 261 30.12 4.41 10.41
C ASP A 261 30.69 5.22 11.58
N ASN A 262 31.24 6.41 11.25
CA ASN A 262 31.63 7.41 12.24
C ASN A 262 30.41 7.81 13.07
N ASP A 263 30.55 7.68 14.39
CA ASP A 263 29.48 8.00 15.33
C ASP A 263 29.12 9.48 15.24
N ASP A 264 27.90 9.78 14.78
CA ASP A 264 27.38 11.13 14.87
C ASP A 264 27.06 11.44 16.34
N THR A 265 28.07 11.95 17.03
CA THR A 265 28.02 12.34 18.45
C THR A 265 27.06 13.50 18.73
N SER A 266 26.44 14.10 17.71
CA SER A 266 25.50 15.23 17.86
C SER A 266 24.11 14.82 18.34
N ALA A 267 23.77 13.53 18.23
CA ALA A 267 22.42 13.08 18.50
C ALA A 267 22.17 12.80 19.99
N PRO A 268 20.93 12.99 20.48
CA PRO A 268 20.63 12.87 21.90
C PRO A 268 20.90 11.44 22.43
N PRO A 269 21.11 11.30 23.76
CA PRO A 269 21.13 10.01 24.42
C PRO A 269 19.88 9.18 24.09
N LEU A 270 20.00 7.86 24.23
CA LEU A 270 18.84 6.99 24.03
C LEU A 270 17.77 7.27 25.08
N ASP A 271 16.52 7.25 24.66
CA ASP A 271 15.37 7.42 25.55
C ASP A 271 15.18 6.17 26.42
N GLU A 272 15.37 6.33 27.72
CA GLU A 272 15.24 5.27 28.72
C GLU A 272 13.81 4.70 28.80
N ALA A 273 12.78 5.47 28.43
CA ALA A 273 11.40 5.00 28.44
C ALA A 273 11.04 4.09 27.25
N HIS A 274 11.87 4.11 26.19
CA HIS A 274 11.58 3.43 24.92
C HIS A 274 12.74 2.54 24.47
N THR A 275 13.47 1.94 25.42
CA THR A 275 14.59 1.04 25.13
C THR A 275 14.17 -0.20 24.33
N ASP A 276 12.91 -0.59 24.35
CA ASP A 276 12.31 -1.70 23.60
C ASP A 276 11.87 -1.31 22.17
N VAL A 277 11.93 -0.03 21.81
CA VAL A 277 11.52 0.48 20.49
C VAL A 277 12.73 0.51 19.55
N VAL A 278 12.55 0.02 18.32
CA VAL A 278 13.55 0.04 17.25
C VAL A 278 12.92 0.57 15.97
N TYR A 279 13.44 1.67 15.44
CA TYR A 279 13.02 2.21 14.15
C TYR A 279 13.81 1.56 13.01
N LEU A 280 13.12 0.86 12.12
CA LEU A 280 13.72 0.22 10.95
C LEU A 280 13.93 1.23 9.82
N THR A 281 15.17 1.42 9.40
CA THR A 281 15.57 2.40 8.37
C THR A 281 16.85 1.93 7.66
N SER A 282 16.91 2.10 6.33
CA SER A 282 18.04 1.66 5.50
C SER A 282 19.36 2.36 5.81
N GLU A 283 19.29 3.58 6.35
CA GLU A 283 20.45 4.42 6.67
C GLU A 283 21.00 4.16 8.07
N SER A 284 20.41 3.23 8.84
CA SER A 284 20.94 2.90 10.17
C SER A 284 22.36 2.30 10.07
N PRO A 285 23.30 2.71 10.92
CA PRO A 285 24.63 2.10 11.03
C PRO A 285 24.62 0.77 11.80
N TYR A 286 23.45 0.37 12.31
CA TYR A 286 23.24 -0.88 13.03
C TYR A 286 22.47 -1.85 12.15
N THR A 287 23.03 -3.04 11.92
CA THR A 287 22.39 -4.11 11.16
C THR A 287 21.68 -5.09 12.11
N LEU A 288 20.37 -5.31 11.89
CA LEU A 288 19.54 -6.20 12.67
C LEU A 288 19.90 -7.67 12.41
N GLN A 289 20.16 -8.43 13.48
CA GLN A 289 20.55 -9.84 13.44
C GLN A 289 19.41 -10.77 13.83
N ARG A 290 18.53 -10.35 14.74
CA ARG A 290 17.32 -11.11 15.12
C ARG A 290 16.24 -10.19 15.67
N LEU A 291 15.00 -10.66 15.71
CA LEU A 291 13.94 -9.98 16.46
C LEU A 291 14.02 -10.33 17.95
N GLU A 292 13.70 -9.34 18.79
CA GLU A 292 13.68 -9.45 20.24
C GLU A 292 12.25 -9.66 20.75
N PRO A 293 12.04 -10.52 21.76
CA PRO A 293 10.75 -10.61 22.41
C PRO A 293 10.44 -9.33 23.19
N ASN A 294 9.16 -8.98 23.23
CA ASN A 294 8.58 -7.77 23.83
C ASN A 294 9.10 -6.45 23.24
N ALA A 295 9.68 -6.48 22.04
CA ALA A 295 10.13 -5.27 21.34
C ALA A 295 9.07 -4.72 20.38
N VAL A 296 9.20 -3.43 20.07
CA VAL A 296 8.37 -2.71 19.10
C VAL A 296 9.23 -2.30 17.91
N TYR A 297 8.95 -2.85 16.73
CA TYR A 297 9.62 -2.48 15.48
C TYR A 297 8.78 -1.45 14.72
N VAL A 298 9.33 -0.26 14.52
CA VAL A 298 8.69 0.82 13.76
C VAL A 298 9.14 0.75 12.30
N VAL A 299 8.20 0.81 11.38
CA VAL A 299 8.42 0.85 9.92
C VAL A 299 7.84 2.14 9.38
N GLY A 300 8.61 2.88 8.57
CA GLY A 300 8.11 4.07 7.88
C GLY A 300 6.99 3.72 6.91
N GLY A 301 5.78 4.25 7.16
CA GLY A 301 4.66 4.26 6.22
C GLY A 301 4.84 5.37 5.20
N LEU A 302 5.89 5.26 4.38
CA LEU A 302 6.30 6.27 3.41
C LEU A 302 6.45 5.64 2.02
N VAL A 303 5.83 6.26 1.02
CA VAL A 303 5.98 5.88 -0.40
C VAL A 303 6.55 7.07 -1.14
N ASP A 304 7.87 7.10 -1.32
CA ASP A 304 8.58 8.25 -1.88
C ASP A 304 9.62 7.85 -2.95
N ARG A 305 9.77 6.54 -3.20
CA ARG A 305 10.82 5.95 -4.04
C ARG A 305 12.24 6.27 -3.56
N ASN A 306 12.41 6.45 -2.25
CA ASN A 306 13.63 6.89 -1.57
C ASN A 306 14.13 8.27 -2.02
N ARG A 307 13.20 9.20 -2.20
CA ARG A 307 13.45 10.63 -2.44
C ARG A 307 13.91 11.31 -1.16
N GLU A 308 13.28 10.97 -0.03
CA GLU A 308 13.52 11.51 1.30
C GLU A 308 14.56 10.66 2.08
N LYS A 309 15.77 10.60 1.54
CA LYS A 309 16.85 9.79 2.13
C LYS A 309 17.11 10.14 3.60
N GLY A 310 17.12 9.13 4.46
CA GLY A 310 17.42 9.28 5.88
C GLY A 310 16.34 9.99 6.70
N LEU A 311 15.14 10.23 6.16
CA LEU A 311 14.04 10.88 6.90
C LEU A 311 13.66 10.09 8.15
N CYS A 312 13.42 8.78 8.01
CA CYS A 312 13.10 7.90 9.13
C CYS A 312 14.25 7.83 10.15
N TYR A 313 15.49 7.73 9.69
CA TYR A 313 16.67 7.70 10.54
C TYR A 313 16.80 8.97 11.40
N ARG A 314 16.71 10.16 10.78
CA ARG A 314 16.76 11.44 11.51
C ARG A 314 15.62 11.56 12.52
N ARG A 315 14.38 11.25 12.10
CA ARG A 315 13.19 11.28 12.96
C ARG A 315 13.31 10.39 14.20
N ALA A 316 13.95 9.22 14.08
CA ALA A 316 14.22 8.34 15.21
C ALA A 316 15.37 8.87 16.09
N ARG A 317 16.46 9.33 15.46
CA ARG A 317 17.65 9.87 16.14
C ARG A 317 17.35 11.09 16.98
N GLU A 318 16.56 12.04 16.46
CA GLU A 318 16.12 13.26 17.16
C GLU A 318 15.33 12.95 18.44
N ARG A 319 14.73 11.76 18.54
CA ARG A 319 13.98 11.29 19.71
C ARG A 319 14.74 10.31 20.59
N GLY A 320 16.02 10.05 20.31
CA GLY A 320 16.81 9.08 21.07
C GLY A 320 16.35 7.63 20.90
N ILE A 321 15.73 7.27 19.78
CA ILE A 321 15.23 5.91 19.54
C ILE A 321 16.28 5.06 18.82
N ARG A 322 16.42 3.79 19.22
CA ARG A 322 17.31 2.83 18.55
C ARG A 322 16.92 2.70 17.08
N THR A 323 17.90 2.66 16.19
CA THR A 323 17.67 2.40 14.77
C THR A 323 18.32 1.08 14.36
N ALA A 324 17.74 0.38 13.39
CA ALA A 324 18.38 -0.76 12.75
C ALA A 324 17.99 -0.85 11.27
N ARG A 325 18.88 -1.38 10.44
CA ARG A 325 18.57 -1.77 9.05
C ARG A 325 18.41 -3.28 8.96
N LEU A 326 17.61 -3.74 8.00
CA LEU A 326 17.51 -5.17 7.69
C LEU A 326 18.83 -5.68 7.08
N PRO A 327 19.25 -6.93 7.36
CA PRO A 327 20.54 -7.48 6.90
C PRO A 327 20.52 -7.89 5.41
N ILE A 328 19.79 -7.19 4.54
CA ILE A 328 19.50 -7.62 3.17
C ILE A 328 20.78 -7.90 2.37
N THR A 329 21.80 -7.05 2.52
CA THR A 329 23.07 -7.15 1.77
C THR A 329 23.91 -8.35 2.18
N GLN A 330 23.68 -8.94 3.36
CA GLN A 330 24.39 -10.12 3.83
C GLN A 330 23.84 -11.38 3.17
N PHE A 331 22.55 -11.39 2.79
CA PHE A 331 21.87 -12.57 2.28
C PHE A 331 21.57 -12.50 0.79
N MET A 332 21.54 -11.31 0.17
CA MET A 332 21.11 -11.15 -1.22
C MET A 332 22.01 -10.23 -2.03
N ARG A 333 22.43 -10.69 -3.23
CA ARG A 333 22.87 -9.78 -4.30
C ARG A 333 21.63 -9.21 -4.97
N MET A 334 21.43 -7.90 -4.87
CA MET A 334 20.32 -7.22 -5.55
C MET A 334 20.86 -6.39 -6.72
N GLN A 335 20.21 -6.49 -7.88
CA GLN A 335 20.49 -5.63 -9.04
C GLN A 335 19.90 -4.22 -8.89
N SER A 336 19.05 -3.99 -7.88
CA SER A 336 18.29 -2.75 -7.68
C SER A 336 18.46 -2.14 -6.28
N ARG A 337 17.75 -1.03 -6.01
CA ARG A 337 17.84 -0.26 -4.76
C ARG A 337 17.52 -1.13 -3.54
N ARG A 338 18.27 -0.93 -2.44
CA ARG A 338 18.15 -1.65 -1.16
C ARG A 338 16.95 -1.24 -0.29
N VAL A 339 16.18 -0.25 -0.73
CA VAL A 339 15.02 0.27 0.01
C VAL A 339 13.77 -0.50 -0.41
N LEU A 340 13.12 -1.14 0.56
CA LEU A 340 11.94 -1.96 0.37
C LEU A 340 10.66 -1.15 0.60
N ALA A 341 9.56 -1.60 0.00
CA ALA A 341 8.22 -1.06 0.28
C ALA A 341 7.78 -1.43 1.70
N THR A 342 6.94 -0.60 2.33
CA THR A 342 6.44 -0.81 3.70
C THR A 342 5.85 -2.21 3.88
N ASN A 343 5.04 -2.69 2.93
CA ASN A 343 4.44 -4.02 3.04
C ASN A 343 5.48 -5.15 2.98
N HIS A 344 6.51 -5.04 2.14
CA HIS A 344 7.55 -6.05 2.09
C HIS A 344 8.33 -6.13 3.40
N VAL A 345 8.63 -5.00 4.04
CA VAL A 345 9.28 -5.00 5.37
C VAL A 345 8.42 -5.76 6.38
N VAL A 346 7.13 -5.46 6.46
CA VAL A 346 6.20 -6.15 7.37
C VAL A 346 6.13 -7.65 7.07
N GLU A 347 5.98 -8.03 5.80
CA GLU A 347 5.95 -9.43 5.37
C GLU A 347 7.25 -10.18 5.71
N ILE A 348 8.41 -9.54 5.55
CA ILE A 348 9.72 -10.11 5.92
C ILE A 348 9.78 -10.35 7.44
N LEU A 349 9.36 -9.37 8.26
CA LEU A 349 9.35 -9.52 9.71
C LEU A 349 8.44 -10.68 10.14
N LEU A 350 7.26 -10.80 9.54
CA LEU A 350 6.35 -11.91 9.80
C LEU A 350 6.95 -13.24 9.39
N LYS A 351 7.61 -13.32 8.22
CA LYS A 351 8.29 -14.55 7.78
C LYS A 351 9.45 -14.93 8.69
N TRP A 352 10.23 -13.95 9.14
CA TRP A 352 11.30 -14.20 10.11
C TRP A 352 10.75 -14.75 11.44
N LEU A 353 9.61 -14.27 11.93
CA LEU A 353 8.97 -14.85 13.11
C LEU A 353 8.57 -16.33 12.93
N GLU A 354 8.34 -16.77 11.69
CA GLU A 354 8.01 -18.16 11.35
C GLU A 354 9.27 -19.05 11.24
N CYS A 355 10.29 -18.62 10.49
CA CYS A 355 11.46 -19.45 10.18
C CYS A 355 12.71 -19.17 11.04
N GLY A 356 12.86 -17.94 11.54
CA GLY A 356 14.05 -17.49 12.26
C GLY A 356 15.29 -17.26 11.40
N ASP A 357 15.13 -17.26 10.07
CA ASP A 357 16.21 -17.10 9.11
C ASP A 357 15.91 -15.93 8.15
N TRP A 358 16.86 -15.00 8.03
CA TRP A 358 16.69 -13.83 7.17
C TRP A 358 16.72 -14.18 5.68
N GLY A 359 17.56 -15.12 5.25
CA GLY A 359 17.65 -15.55 3.86
C GLY A 359 16.34 -16.14 3.37
N ASP A 360 15.74 -17.05 4.15
CA ASP A 360 14.43 -17.63 3.88
C ASP A 360 13.33 -16.58 3.88
N ALA A 361 13.34 -15.67 4.85
CA ALA A 361 12.35 -14.59 4.95
C ALA A 361 12.42 -13.65 3.74
N PHE A 362 13.62 -13.30 3.29
CA PHE A 362 13.80 -12.46 2.12
C PHE A 362 13.40 -13.17 0.82
N LEU A 363 13.79 -14.44 0.64
CA LEU A 363 13.40 -15.25 -0.53
C LEU A 363 11.89 -15.45 -0.64
N ALA A 364 11.20 -15.56 0.49
CA ALA A 364 9.76 -15.73 0.52
C ALA A 364 8.98 -14.47 0.11
N VAL A 365 9.57 -13.28 0.24
CA VAL A 365 8.85 -12.00 0.07
C VAL A 365 9.34 -11.21 -1.13
N ILE A 366 10.65 -11.18 -1.39
CA ILE A 366 11.23 -10.37 -2.47
C ILE A 366 11.05 -11.15 -3.79
N PRO A 367 10.26 -10.64 -4.76
CA PRO A 367 9.99 -11.35 -6.00
C PRO A 367 11.26 -11.63 -6.79
N LYS A 368 11.37 -12.82 -7.40
CA LYS A 368 12.54 -13.26 -8.19
C LYS A 368 12.97 -12.26 -9.27
N ARG A 369 12.01 -11.52 -9.85
CA ARG A 369 12.28 -10.46 -10.85
C ARG A 369 13.11 -9.28 -10.33
N LYS A 370 13.22 -9.10 -9.01
CA LYS A 370 14.16 -8.13 -8.41
C LYS A 370 15.61 -8.65 -8.32
N GLY A 371 15.88 -9.83 -8.90
CA GLY A 371 17.22 -10.36 -9.10
C GLY A 371 17.88 -10.94 -7.84
N GLY A 372 17.08 -11.28 -6.83
CA GLY A 372 17.55 -11.76 -5.55
C GLY A 372 18.09 -13.19 -5.59
N SER A 373 19.39 -13.35 -5.82
CA SER A 373 20.08 -14.62 -5.59
C SER A 373 20.75 -14.59 -4.22
N LEU A 374 20.65 -15.68 -3.45
CA LEU A 374 21.41 -15.84 -2.21
C LEU A 374 22.90 -15.71 -2.50
N ILE A 375 23.63 -15.02 -1.64
CA ILE A 375 25.10 -15.09 -1.64
C ILE A 375 25.47 -16.50 -1.19
N ARG A 376 26.10 -17.29 -2.06
CA ARG A 376 26.68 -18.59 -1.69
C ARG A 376 28.09 -18.35 -1.17
N ASP A 377 28.49 -19.08 -0.12
CA ASP A 377 29.81 -18.98 0.52
C ASP A 377 31.01 -19.45 -0.35
N ASP A 378 30.80 -19.74 -1.65
CA ASP A 378 31.80 -20.35 -2.54
C ASP A 378 32.40 -19.39 -3.59
N ASP A 379 32.03 -18.10 -3.59
CA ASP A 379 32.57 -17.12 -4.57
C ASP A 379 33.95 -16.56 -4.18
N GLY A 380 34.71 -17.29 -3.36
CA GLY A 380 36.06 -16.96 -2.93
C GLY A 380 37.14 -17.32 -3.96
N GLN A 381 36.96 -16.98 -5.25
CA GLN A 381 38.03 -16.81 -6.25
C GLN A 381 37.44 -16.56 -7.65
N SER A 382 37.35 -15.30 -8.07
CA SER A 382 37.75 -14.96 -9.44
C SER A 382 38.17 -13.49 -9.48
N SER A 383 39.40 -13.30 -9.93
CA SER A 383 40.10 -12.04 -10.06
C SER A 383 39.45 -11.12 -11.09
N VAL A 384 39.26 -9.88 -10.64
CA VAL A 384 39.16 -8.63 -11.40
C VAL A 384 39.85 -8.66 -12.77
N ARG A 385 39.08 -8.34 -13.82
CA ARG A 385 39.51 -7.49 -14.94
C ARG A 385 38.31 -6.67 -15.40
N ASP A 386 38.23 -5.45 -14.89
CA ASP A 386 37.38 -4.39 -15.45
C ASP A 386 38.04 -3.91 -16.76
N GLU A 387 37.37 -4.10 -17.90
CA GLU A 387 37.62 -3.28 -19.09
C GLU A 387 36.47 -2.28 -19.22
N ASP A 388 36.83 -1.05 -18.87
CA ASP A 388 36.14 0.22 -19.07
C ASP A 388 35.80 0.42 -20.56
N HIS A 389 34.52 0.65 -20.87
CA HIS A 389 34.08 1.25 -22.13
C HIS A 389 33.17 2.44 -21.81
N GLY A 390 33.81 3.59 -21.61
CA GLY A 390 33.17 4.90 -21.66
C GLY A 390 32.56 5.16 -23.04
N HIS A 391 31.30 5.57 -23.04
CA HIS A 391 30.63 6.08 -24.24
C HIS A 391 30.52 7.59 -24.08
N ASP A 392 31.44 8.32 -24.70
CA ASP A 392 31.43 9.77 -24.77
C ASP A 392 30.34 10.25 -25.76
N GLU A 393 29.42 11.03 -25.21
CA GLU A 393 28.52 11.95 -25.91
C GLU A 393 29.32 13.13 -26.47
N ALA A 394 29.23 13.37 -27.78
CA ALA A 394 29.72 14.60 -28.40
C ALA A 394 28.70 15.15 -29.40
N CYS A 395 27.84 16.03 -28.88
CA CYS A 395 27.22 17.09 -29.67
C CYS A 395 28.30 18.06 -30.17
N LYS A 396 28.31 18.37 -31.47
CA LYS A 396 28.66 19.71 -31.98
C LYS A 396 28.16 19.92 -33.41
N GLU A 397 27.33 20.96 -33.51
CA GLU A 397 26.89 21.61 -34.73
C GLU A 397 27.97 22.52 -35.34
N GLU A 398 27.72 22.87 -36.62
CA GLU A 398 28.17 24.04 -37.38
C GLU A 398 29.56 24.07 -38.06
N LYS A 399 29.49 24.01 -39.41
CA LYS A 399 29.72 25.12 -40.37
C LYS A 399 30.85 24.97 -41.40
N THR A 400 30.40 25.21 -42.65
CA THR A 400 31.04 25.91 -43.79
C THR A 400 32.05 25.22 -44.72
N VAL A 401 31.64 25.15 -46.00
CA VAL A 401 32.25 25.76 -47.22
C VAL A 401 33.16 24.90 -48.13
N GLN A 402 32.78 24.95 -49.43
CA GLN A 402 33.53 24.69 -50.68
C GLN A 402 34.00 23.24 -50.90
N GLU A 403 33.81 22.62 -52.07
CA GLU A 403 33.98 23.09 -53.46
C GLU A 403 32.92 22.52 -54.42
#